data_AF-A0A3E4VCZ7-F1
#
_entry.id   AF-A0A3E4VCZ7-F1
#
_cell.length_a   1.000
_cell.length_b   1.000
_cell.length_c   1.000
_cell.angle_alpha   90.00
_cell.angle_beta   90.00
_cell.angle_gamma   90.00
#
_symmetry.space_group_name_H-M   'P 1'
#
loop_
_entity.id
_entity.type
_entity.pdbx_description
1 polymer ?
#
loop_
_entity_poly.entity_id
_entity_poly.type
_entity_poly.pdbx_seq_one_letter_code
_entity_poly.pdbx_strand_id
1 'polypeptide(L)' 'MYERLKRLYQEGRASETMLKNAVKRGWITDEEMQEIIASKKEPEIPVPTL' A
#
# COMPACT_ATOMS: atom_id res chain seq x y z
N MET A 1 -4.63 -3.52 11.96
CA MET A 1 -3.52 -2.70 11.40
C MET A 1 -3.71 -2.47 9.90
N TYR A 2 -4.14 -3.51 9.17
CA TYR A 2 -4.48 -3.48 7.74
C TYR A 2 -5.12 -2.17 7.25
N GLU A 3 -6.32 -1.82 7.72
CA GLU A 3 -7.06 -0.63 7.24
C GLU A 3 -6.25 0.67 7.32
N ARG A 4 -5.49 0.85 8.41
CA ARG A 4 -4.64 2.03 8.59
C ARG A 4 -3.51 2.05 7.57
N LEU A 5 -2.85 0.91 7.33
CA LEU A 5 -1.76 0.81 6.36
C LEU A 5 -2.27 0.96 4.92
N LYS A 6 -3.46 0.42 4.61
CA LYS A 6 -4.15 0.60 3.34
C LYS A 6 -4.36 2.07 3.01
N ARG A 7 -4.98 2.81 3.94
CA ARG A 7 -5.19 4.26 3.81
C ARG A 7 -3.87 5.03 3.66
N LEU A 8 -2.86 4.73 4.48
CA LEU A 8 -1.56 5.41 4.39
C LEU A 8 -0.85 5.13 3.05
N TYR A 9 -0.97 3.92 2.51
CA TYR A 9 -0.37 3.56 1.23
C TYR A 9 -1.06 4.26 0.05
N GLN A 10 -2.39 4.31 0.08
CA GLN A 10 -3.21 5.09 -0.86
C GLN A 10 -2.89 6.59 -0.78
N GLU A 11 -2.69 7.14 0.41
CA GLU A 11 -2.25 8.53 0.63
C GLU A 11 -0.77 8.78 0.27
N GLY A 12 -0.02 7.75 -0.17
CA GLY A 12 1.42 7.86 -0.47
C GLY A 12 2.33 8.03 0.75
N ARG A 13 1.79 7.87 1.97
CA ARG A 13 2.48 8.03 3.26
C ARG A 13 3.07 6.71 3.79
N ALA A 14 2.72 5.60 3.16
CA ALA A 14 3.35 4.29 3.38
C ALA A 14 3.97 3.79 2.07
N SER A 15 5.07 3.04 2.18
CA SER A 15 5.76 2.39 1.07
C SER A 15 5.68 0.87 1.18
N GLU A 16 5.97 0.15 0.09
CA GLU A 16 6.04 -1.31 0.10
C GLU A 16 7.04 -1.86 1.13
N THR A 17 8.17 -1.17 1.32
CA THR A 17 9.14 -1.50 2.38
C THR A 17 8.51 -1.42 3.78
N MET A 18 7.67 -0.41 4.03
CA MET A 18 6.96 -0.29 5.30
C MET A 18 5.94 -1.42 5.49
N LEU A 19 5.23 -1.82 4.44
CA LEU A 19 4.30 -2.95 4.49
C LEU A 19 5.01 -4.27 4.73
N LYS A 20 6.14 -4.53 4.05
CA LYS A 20 6.98 -5.72 4.27
C LYS A 20 7.49 -5.81 5.71
N ASN A 21 7.84 -4.68 6.32
CA ASN A 21 8.21 -4.63 7.73
C ASN A 21 7.01 -4.89 8.66
N ALA A 22 5.81 -4.45 8.29
CA ALA A 22 4.59 -4.77 9.02
C ALA A 22 4.27 -6.28 8.99
N VAL A 23 4.48 -6.94 7.84
CA VAL A 23 4.39 -8.41 7.71
C VAL A 23 5.38 -9.11 8.63
N LYS A 24 6.66 -8.73 8.57
CA LYS A 24 7.71 -9.31 9.45
C LYS A 24 7.41 -9.16 10.95
N ARG A 25 6.65 -8.13 11.32
CA ARG A 25 6.23 -7.87 12.71
C ARG A 25 4.92 -8.56 13.09
N GLY A 26 4.30 -9.30 12.17
CA GLY A 26 3.02 -9.96 12.37
C GLY A 26 1.84 -8.99 12.53
N TRP A 27 1.98 -7.76 12.04
CA TRP A 27 0.92 -6.75 12.13
C TRP A 27 -0.14 -6.91 11.05
N ILE A 28 0.28 -7.46 9.90
CA ILE A 28 -0.56 -7.85 8.77
C ILE A 28 0.00 -9.15 8.17
N THR A 29 -0.81 -9.87 7.40
CA THR A 29 -0.36 -11.04 6.62
C THR A 29 0.27 -10.63 5.29
N ASP A 30 0.97 -11.57 4.64
CA ASP A 30 1.44 -11.38 3.26
C ASP A 30 0.27 -11.11 2.29
N GLU A 31 -0.87 -11.76 2.48
CA GLU A 31 -2.09 -11.59 1.67
C GLU A 31 -2.65 -10.17 1.82
N GLU A 32 -2.77 -9.70 3.06
CA GLU A 32 -3.18 -8.33 3.38
C GLU A 32 -2.22 -7.29 2.77
N MET A 33 -0.91 -7.55 2.75
CA MET A 33 0.06 -6.68 2.06
C MET A 33 -0.22 -6.63 0.55
N GLN A 34 -0.48 -7.77 -0.10
CA GLN A 34 -0.77 -7.81 -1.54
C GLN A 34 -2.05 -7.04 -1.86
N GLU A 35 -3.09 -7.15 -1.03
CA GLU A 35 -4.33 -6.38 -1.19
C GLU A 35 -4.09 -4.87 -1.08
N ILE A 36 -3.27 -4.43 -0.12
CA ILE A 36 -2.91 -3.02 0.01
C ILE A 36 -2.19 -2.52 -1.24
N ILE A 37 -1.21 -3.29 -1.75
CA ILE A 37 -0.47 -2.92 -2.97
C ILE A 37 -1.40 -2.86 -4.18
N ALA A 38 -2.29 -3.85 -4.32
CA ALA A 38 -3.29 -3.88 -5.39
C ALA A 38 -4.25 -2.67 -5.32
N SER A 39 -4.59 -2.20 -4.11
CA SER A 39 -5.52 -1.07 -3.92
C SER A 39 -5.02 0.29 -4.41
N LYS A 40 -3.72 0.42 -4.74
CA LYS A 40 -3.14 1.63 -5.35
C LYS A 40 -2.99 1.52 -6.87
N LYS A 41 -3.10 0.31 -7.44
CA LYS A 41 -2.96 0.06 -8.89
C LYS A 41 -4.19 0.45 -9.71
N GLU A 42 -5.16 1.16 -9.13
CA GLU A 42 -6.07 1.97 -9.93
C GLU A 42 -5.24 3.10 -10.56
N PRO A 43 -5.16 3.19 -11.90
CA PRO A 43 -4.11 3.93 -12.57
C PRO A 43 -4.26 5.43 -12.32
N GLU A 44 -3.25 6.04 -11.69
CA GLU A 44 -2.89 7.42 -12.04
C GLU A 44 -2.55 7.41 -13.53
N ILE A 45 -3.53 7.78 -14.36
CA ILE A 45 -3.30 8.17 -15.74
C ILE A 45 -2.19 9.23 -15.66
N PRO A 46 -1.02 9.03 -16.31
CA PRO A 46 -0.01 10.07 -16.33
C PRO A 46 -0.64 11.25 -17.06
N VAL A 47 -0.95 12.32 -16.31
CA VAL A 47 -1.49 13.54 -16.88
C VAL A 47 -0.43 14.04 -17.86
N PRO A 48 -0.67 14.04 -19.18
CA PRO A 48 0.28 14.60 -20.11
C PRO A 48 0.32 16.09 -19.85
N THR A 49 1.44 16.59 -19.34
CA THR A 49 1.68 18.03 -19.26
C THR A 49 1.77 18.54 -20.70
N LEU A 50 0.72 19.24 -21.15
CA LEU A 50 0.69 19.97 -22.42
C LEU A 50 1.65 21.15 -22.40
#